data_AF-A0A248ZZ41-F1
#
_entry.id   AF-A0A248ZZ41-F1
#
_cell.length_a   1.000
_cell.length_b   1.000
_cell.length_c   1.000
_cell.angle_alpha   90.00
_cell.angle_beta   90.00
_cell.angle_gamma   90.00
#
_symmetry.space_group_name_H-M   'P 1'
#
loop_
_entity.id
_entity.type
_entity.pdbx_description
1 polymer ?
#
loop_
_entity_poly.entity_id
_entity_poly.type
_entity_poly.pdbx_seq_one_letter_code
_entity_poly.pdbx_strand_id
1 'polypeptide(L)'
;MREWEKQMPFSANLHIRPTGKFEVKNVNIEQIIGERGKNYGNFDDVATMSQQLKAVLLDTNTQLKPHQKEAGEMICLKLARIFAGCNPDYEDNWRDIAGYAVLGGKLNEK
;
A
#
# COMPACT_ATOMS: atom_id res chain seq x y z
N MET A 1 -10.07 -38.84 -9.76
CA MET A 1 -9.05 -38.69 -8.68
C MET A 1 -7.71 -38.60 -9.37
N ARG A 2 -6.92 -37.58 -9.07
CA ARG A 2 -5.70 -37.25 -9.84
C ARG A 2 -4.47 -37.63 -9.02
N GLU A 3 -3.44 -38.11 -9.71
CA GLU A 3 -2.27 -38.79 -9.15
C GLU A 3 -1.40 -37.97 -8.18
N TRP A 4 -1.62 -36.66 -8.07
CA TRP A 4 -0.99 -35.79 -7.07
C TRP A 4 -1.56 -35.96 -5.65
N GLU A 5 -2.74 -36.58 -5.49
CA GLU A 5 -3.36 -36.87 -4.17
C GLU A 5 -2.68 -38.05 -3.45
N LYS A 6 -1.87 -38.85 -4.15
CA LYS A 6 -1.18 -40.04 -3.60
C LYS A 6 0.20 -39.75 -3.00
N GLN A 7 0.65 -38.49 -3.03
CA GLN A 7 2.05 -38.12 -2.78
C GLN A 7 2.24 -37.09 -1.66
N MET A 8 1.35 -37.07 -0.67
CA MET A 8 1.58 -36.33 0.58
C MET A 8 1.87 -37.28 1.74
N PRO A 9 3.13 -37.44 2.18
CA PRO A 9 3.45 -38.04 3.46
C PRO A 9 3.29 -36.97 4.54
N PHE A 10 2.05 -36.69 4.96
CA PHE A 10 1.81 -35.85 6.13
C PHE A 10 1.13 -36.64 7.25
N SER A 11 1.85 -37.64 7.74
CA SER A 11 1.76 -38.05 9.12
C SER A 11 3.14 -37.87 9.76
N ALA A 12 3.23 -36.91 10.69
CA ALA A 12 4.09 -36.88 11.88
C ALA A 12 4.67 -35.49 12.17
N ASN A 13 4.20 -34.94 13.30
CA ASN A 13 4.94 -34.08 14.23
C ASN A 13 5.33 -32.66 13.78
N LEU A 14 4.34 -31.75 13.76
CA LEU A 14 4.60 -30.34 14.04
C LEU A 14 4.35 -30.05 15.53
N HIS A 15 5.36 -30.27 16.37
CA HIS A 15 5.34 -29.94 17.79
C HIS A 15 5.95 -28.57 18.06
N ILE A 16 5.30 -27.49 17.61
CA ILE A 16 5.42 -26.16 18.22
C ILE A 16 4.08 -25.43 18.05
N ARG A 17 3.23 -25.44 19.07
CA ARG A 17 2.22 -24.37 19.25
C ARG A 17 2.70 -23.51 20.40
N PRO A 18 3.16 -22.27 20.17
CA PRO A 18 3.45 -21.39 21.30
C PRO A 18 2.14 -21.14 22.05
N THR A 19 2.11 -21.49 23.33
CA THR A 19 1.03 -21.24 24.29
C THR A 19 0.98 -19.77 24.72
N GLY A 20 1.21 -18.85 23.78
CA GLY A 20 1.03 -17.42 23.99
C GLY A 20 -0.45 -17.09 23.90
N LYS A 21 -0.98 -16.35 24.88
CA LYS A 21 -2.28 -15.69 24.73
C LYS A 21 -2.15 -14.70 23.57
N PHE A 22 -2.75 -15.02 22.42
CA PHE A 22 -2.93 -14.05 21.35
C PHE A 22 -4.01 -13.07 21.82
N GLU A 23 -3.59 -11.91 22.33
CA GLU A 23 -4.50 -10.80 22.53
C GLU A 23 -4.86 -10.22 21.17
N VAL A 24 -6.08 -10.52 20.70
CA VAL A 24 -6.67 -9.79 19.59
C VAL A 24 -7.02 -8.41 20.12
N LYS A 25 -6.20 -7.41 19.81
CA LYS A 25 -6.61 -6.01 19.97
C LYS A 25 -7.83 -5.80 19.07
N ASN A 26 -8.99 -5.59 19.69
CA ASN A 26 -10.15 -5.07 18.98
C ASN A 26 -9.83 -3.63 18.58
N VAL A 27 -9.40 -3.44 17.33
CA VAL A 27 -9.14 -2.12 16.79
C VAL A 27 -10.47 -1.54 16.32
N ASN A 28 -10.87 -0.42 16.90
CA ASN A 28 -12.07 0.30 16.49
C ASN A 28 -11.77 1.03 15.16
N ILE A 29 -12.57 0.74 14.12
CA ILE A 29 -12.33 1.26 12.77
C ILE A 29 -12.59 2.76 12.69
N GLU A 30 -13.59 3.26 13.41
CA GLU A 30 -13.94 4.69 13.46
C GLU A 30 -12.81 5.51 14.08
N GLN A 31 -12.15 4.98 15.10
CA GLN A 31 -10.98 5.58 15.73
C GLN A 31 -9.83 5.72 14.73
N ILE A 32 -9.52 4.65 13.96
CA ILE A 32 -8.47 4.69 12.93
C ILE A 32 -8.80 5.75 11.87
N ILE A 33 -10.05 5.79 11.40
CA ILE A 33 -10.49 6.75 10.39
C ILE A 33 -10.32 8.19 10.92
N GLY A 34 -10.75 8.45 12.16
CA GLY A 34 -10.58 9.76 12.80
C GLY A 34 -9.12 10.16 12.99
N GLU A 35 -8.26 9.24 13.45
CA GLU A 35 -6.83 9.50 13.61
C GLU A 35 -6.13 9.79 12.28
N ARG A 36 -6.45 9.03 11.23
CA ARG A 36 -5.88 9.22 9.88
C ARG A 36 -6.42 10.47 9.19
N GLY A 37 -7.68 10.83 9.40
CA GLY A 37 -8.30 12.04 8.87
C GLY A 37 -7.58 13.31 9.32
N LYS A 38 -6.95 13.31 10.49
CA LYS A 38 -6.13 14.44 10.98
C LYS A 38 -4.88 14.73 10.15
N ASN A 39 -4.38 13.74 9.41
CA ASN A 39 -3.21 13.89 8.55
C ASN A 39 -3.59 13.98 7.07
N TYR A 40 -4.56 13.16 6.65
CA TYR A 40 -4.90 13.02 5.23
C TYR A 40 -6.11 13.85 4.81
N GLY A 41 -6.81 14.51 5.72
CA GLY A 41 -8.02 15.27 5.41
C GLY A 41 -9.20 14.37 5.03
N ASN A 42 -10.12 14.94 4.27
CA ASN A 42 -11.31 14.24 3.77
C ASN A 42 -10.91 13.21 2.71
N PHE A 43 -11.47 12.00 2.81
CA PHE A 43 -11.16 10.92 1.87
C PHE A 43 -11.63 11.21 0.44
N ASP A 44 -12.81 11.81 0.26
CA ASP A 44 -13.40 12.09 -1.05
C ASP A 44 -12.58 13.13 -1.83
N ASP A 45 -12.05 14.14 -1.13
CA ASP A 45 -11.18 15.16 -1.73
C ASP A 45 -9.86 14.54 -2.21
N VAL A 46 -9.21 13.74 -1.36
CA VAL A 46 -7.99 13.00 -1.71
C VAL A 46 -8.25 12.01 -2.84
N ALA A 47 -9.37 11.28 -2.80
CA ALA A 47 -9.74 10.32 -3.83
C ALA A 47 -9.94 11.01 -5.18
N THR A 48 -10.66 12.14 -5.19
CA THR A 48 -10.92 12.94 -6.39
C THR A 48 -9.61 13.43 -7.01
N MET A 49 -8.75 14.08 -6.22
CA MET A 49 -7.47 14.58 -6.71
C MET A 49 -6.55 13.44 -7.18
N SER A 50 -6.48 12.33 -6.44
CA SER A 50 -5.66 11.17 -6.81
C SER A 50 -6.08 10.59 -8.15
N GLN A 51 -7.39 10.42 -8.38
CA GLN A 51 -7.89 9.92 -9.66
C GLN A 51 -7.62 10.89 -10.82
N GLN A 52 -7.75 12.20 -10.58
CA GLN A 52 -7.40 13.22 -11.58
C GLN A 52 -5.92 13.18 -11.96
N LEU A 53 -5.02 13.09 -10.97
CA LEU A 53 -3.57 12.97 -11.22
C LEU A 53 -3.24 11.68 -11.99
N LYS A 54 -3.83 10.55 -11.58
CA LYS A 54 -3.64 9.26 -12.27
C LYS A 54 -4.15 9.30 -13.70
N ALA A 55 -5.28 9.95 -13.97
CA ALA A 55 -5.83 10.08 -15.32
C ALA A 55 -4.84 10.78 -16.26
N VAL A 56 -4.18 11.86 -15.80
CA VAL A 56 -3.14 12.56 -16.57
C VAL A 56 -1.93 11.64 -16.82
N LEU A 57 -1.53 10.85 -15.81
CA LEU A 57 -0.31 10.04 -15.86
C LEU A 57 -0.48 8.73 -16.67
N LEU A 58 -1.63 8.07 -16.56
CA LEU A 58 -1.85 6.73 -17.12
C LEU A 58 -2.28 6.76 -18.59
N ASP A 59 -2.79 7.90 -19.08
CA ASP A 59 -3.22 8.06 -20.47
C ASP A 59 -2.06 8.36 -21.44
N THR A 60 -0.86 8.63 -20.91
CA THR A 60 0.26 9.17 -21.71
C THR A 60 1.32 8.15 -22.15
N ASN A 61 1.56 7.07 -21.41
CA ASN A 61 2.59 6.08 -21.77
C ASN A 61 2.19 4.63 -21.51
N THR A 62 1.89 3.90 -22.59
CA THR A 62 1.46 2.49 -22.55
C THR A 62 2.61 1.50 -22.34
N GLN A 63 3.87 1.91 -22.47
CA GLN A 63 5.04 1.03 -22.41
C GLN A 63 5.56 0.76 -20.99
N LEU A 64 4.97 1.38 -19.96
CA LEU A 64 5.41 1.22 -18.58
C LEU A 64 5.25 -0.23 -18.10
N LYS A 65 6.28 -0.76 -17.44
CA LYS A 65 6.23 -2.05 -16.73
C LYS A 65 5.32 -1.95 -15.50
N PRO A 66 4.78 -3.07 -14.99
CA PRO A 66 3.89 -3.05 -13.82
C PRO A 66 4.45 -2.28 -12.61
N HIS A 67 5.72 -2.47 -12.26
CA HIS A 67 6.34 -1.76 -11.13
C HIS A 67 6.45 -0.24 -11.34
N GLN A 68 6.60 0.21 -12.59
CA GLN A 68 6.68 1.64 -12.91
C GLN A 68 5.31 2.30 -12.83
N LYS A 69 4.27 1.59 -13.30
CA LYS A 69 2.87 2.04 -13.19
C LYS A 69 2.47 2.17 -11.72
N GLU A 70 2.68 1.12 -10.92
CA GLU A 70 2.37 1.11 -9.49
C GLU A 70 3.09 2.25 -8.75
N ALA A 71 4.39 2.43 -9.01
CA ALA A 71 5.15 3.53 -8.41
C ALA A 71 4.57 4.90 -8.77
N GLY A 72 4.24 5.14 -10.04
CA GLY A 72 3.62 6.39 -10.49
C GLY A 72 2.26 6.64 -9.84
N GLU A 73 1.41 5.62 -9.75
CA GLU A 73 0.11 5.70 -9.10
C GLU A 73 0.21 6.00 -7.60
N MET A 74 1.16 5.38 -6.91
CA MET A 74 1.38 5.61 -5.49
C MET A 74 1.95 7.00 -5.23
N ILE A 75 2.84 7.51 -6.09
CA ILE A 75 3.30 8.91 -6.02
C ILE A 75 2.12 9.87 -6.18
N CYS A 76 1.23 9.65 -7.16
CA CYS A 76 0.03 10.47 -7.35
C CYS A 76 -0.86 10.47 -6.09
N LEU A 77 -1.06 9.31 -5.46
CA LEU A 77 -1.84 9.20 -4.24
C LEU A 77 -1.21 9.97 -3.07
N LYS A 78 0.12 9.91 -2.92
CA LYS A 78 0.83 10.64 -1.85
C LYS A 78 0.80 12.15 -2.08
N LEU A 79 0.94 12.60 -3.32
CA LEU A 79 0.72 14.00 -3.68
C LEU A 79 -0.71 14.44 -3.35
N ALA A 80 -1.72 13.65 -3.68
CA ALA A 80 -3.10 13.97 -3.33
C ALA A 80 -3.29 14.11 -1.80
N ARG A 81 -2.66 13.25 -0.99
CA ARG A 81 -2.69 13.39 0.48
C ARG A 81 -2.01 14.65 1.00
N ILE A 82 -0.99 15.15 0.31
CA ILE A 82 -0.29 16.40 0.69
C ILE A 82 -1.12 17.62 0.29
N PHE A 83 -1.65 17.63 -0.93
CA PHE A 83 -2.26 18.83 -1.52
C PHE A 83 -3.78 18.96 -1.31
N ALA A 84 -4.49 17.84 -1.18
CA ALA A 84 -5.92 17.83 -0.83
C ALA A 84 -6.16 17.48 0.66
N GLY A 85 -5.13 16.98 1.35
CA GLY A 85 -5.21 16.69 2.78
C GLY A 85 -5.04 17.93 3.66
N CYS A 86 -4.99 17.72 4.97
CA CYS A 86 -4.93 18.79 5.96
C CYS A 86 -3.55 18.97 6.61
N ASN A 87 -2.59 18.07 6.38
CA ASN A 87 -1.24 18.15 6.96
C ASN A 87 -0.15 17.95 5.88
N PRO A 88 0.31 19.04 5.23
CA PRO A 88 1.36 18.97 4.22
C PRO A 88 2.75 18.65 4.80
N ASP A 89 2.96 18.88 6.10
CA ASP A 89 4.21 18.59 6.80
C ASP A 89 4.31 17.12 7.28
N TYR A 90 3.33 16.29 6.93
CA TYR A 90 3.33 14.87 7.28
C TYR A 90 4.42 14.12 6.48
N GLU A 91 5.59 14.01 7.11
CA GLU A 91 6.85 13.49 6.56
C GLU A 91 6.71 12.12 5.86
N ASP A 92 5.85 11.24 6.37
CA ASP A 92 5.60 9.90 5.82
C ASP A 92 5.20 9.95 4.34
N ASN A 93 4.35 10.93 3.95
CA ASN A 93 3.94 11.08 2.55
C ASN A 93 5.13 11.40 1.63
N TRP A 94 6.03 12.27 2.08
CA TRP A 94 7.22 12.66 1.32
C TRP A 94 8.24 11.52 1.22
N ARG A 95 8.46 10.79 2.33
CA ARG A 95 9.32 9.60 2.37
C ARG A 95 8.81 8.52 1.42
N ASP A 96 7.50 8.28 1.40
CA ASP A 96 6.89 7.33 0.50
C ASP A 96 7.09 7.70 -0.97
N ILE A 97 6.93 8.99 -1.34
CA ILE A 97 7.21 9.47 -2.70
C ILE A 97 8.64 9.13 -3.11
N ALA A 98 9.61 9.44 -2.26
CA ALA A 98 11.02 9.12 -2.53
C ALA A 98 11.24 7.61 -2.66
N GLY A 99 10.63 6.80 -1.80
CA GLY A 99 10.72 5.34 -1.84
C GLY A 99 10.13 4.75 -3.12
N TYR A 100 8.94 5.18 -3.53
CA TYR A 100 8.32 4.72 -4.77
C TYR A 100 9.11 5.16 -6.01
N ALA A 101 9.73 6.34 -6.00
CA ALA A 101 10.60 6.76 -7.10
C ALA A 101 11.83 5.84 -7.23
N VAL A 102 12.45 5.44 -6.11
CA VAL A 102 13.56 4.48 -6.09
C VAL A 102 13.13 3.13 -6.65
N LEU A 103 12.00 2.57 -6.17
CA LEU A 103 11.50 1.26 -6.59
C LEU A 103 11.02 1.25 -8.05
N GLY A 104 10.34 2.31 -8.49
CA GLY A 104 9.88 2.47 -9.87
C GLY A 104 11.05 2.55 -10.86
N GLY A 105 12.10 3.28 -10.50
CA GLY A 105 13.32 3.40 -11.31
C GLY A 105 14.33 2.28 -11.13
N LYS A 106 14.12 1.35 -10.17
CA LYS A 106 15.12 0.35 -9.73
C LYS A 106 16.48 0.99 -9.43
N LEU A 107 16.47 2.17 -8.81
CA LEU A 107 17.67 2.98 -8.62
C LEU A 107 18.64 2.39 -7.59
N ASN A 108 18.16 1.46 -6.77
CA ASN A 108 18.91 0.70 -5.77
C ASN A 108 19.52 -0.60 -6.32
N GLU A 109 19.27 -0.96 -7.59
CA GLU A 109 19.79 -2.18 -8.24
C GLU A 109 21.00 -1.91 -9.14
N LYS A 110 21.58 -0.71 -9.06
CA LYS A 110 22.73 -0.29 -9.87
C LYS A 110 24.06 -0.62 -9.23
#